data_AF-A0A4U1C4Z6-F1
#
_entry.id   AF-A0A4U1C4Z6-F1
#
_cell.length_a   1.000
_cell.length_b   1.000
_cell.length_c   1.000
_cell.angle_alpha   90.00
_cell.angle_beta   90.00
_cell.angle_gamma   90.00
#
_symmetry.space_group_name_H-M   'P 1'
#
loop_
_entity.id
_entity.type
_entity.pdbx_description
1 polymer ?
#
loop_
_entity_poly.entity_id
_entity_poly.type
_entity_poly.pdbx_seq_one_letter_code
_entity_poly.pdbx_strand_id
1 'polypeptide(L)'
;MKKSTRSILVGAAFLMATSAIGPGFLTQTAVFTEQLGASFGFVILISVFLDAIAQLNIWRVIAVSNQPAQEIANLVLPGLGYFLSFLVFLGGLAFNIGNVAGAGLGLNVLFGISIWQGCLISAILAIAIFIYKEAGALMDWVTKLLGLVMITLTCYIAYSSSPPIQEAVLRTFVPLQFSFPAVLTIVGGTVGGYITFAGAHRLLEAGITGQANLKHVNQGAVTAIGIASLMRILLFLAAFGVVYKGFHLDPANPPASIFRIASGEIGYKLFGLVMWSAAITSVVGSAYTSVSFIKSFHPLIVKWDRPITILFILISTGLFLSIGKPIKTLIYVGALNGMILPVSLGVMLIAAYKTKIVNTYKHPLWLSILGGLVVIFMAWMGYETIFQLFQNA
;
A
#
# COMPACT_ATOMS: atom_id res chain seq x y z
N MET A 1 17.76 -23.48 -11.51
CA MET A 1 17.59 -22.53 -12.64
C MET A 1 17.81 -21.10 -12.14
N LYS A 2 18.82 -20.37 -12.63
CA LYS A 2 18.97 -18.93 -12.32
C LYS A 2 17.73 -18.20 -12.86
N LYS A 3 16.89 -17.63 -11.98
CA LYS A 3 15.80 -16.75 -12.42
C LYS A 3 16.42 -15.58 -13.19
N SER A 4 15.90 -15.29 -14.39
CA SER A 4 16.35 -14.14 -15.18
C SER A 4 16.12 -12.85 -14.39
N THR A 5 17.07 -11.90 -14.44
CA THR A 5 16.97 -10.57 -13.81
C THR A 5 15.64 -9.90 -14.12
N ARG A 6 15.11 -10.07 -15.34
CA ARG A 6 13.79 -9.56 -15.74
C ARG A 6 12.65 -10.14 -14.91
N SER A 7 12.67 -11.44 -14.62
CA SER A 7 11.66 -12.12 -13.81
C SER A 7 11.68 -11.62 -12.36
N ILE A 8 12.86 -11.36 -11.81
CA ILE A 8 13.02 -10.84 -10.44
C ILE A 8 12.49 -9.40 -10.34
N LEU A 9 12.82 -8.55 -11.33
CA LEU A 9 12.34 -7.16 -11.37
C LEU A 9 10.83 -7.07 -11.48
N VAL A 10 10.24 -7.87 -12.37
CA VAL A 10 8.78 -7.98 -12.49
C VAL A 10 8.20 -8.48 -11.17
N GLY A 11 8.80 -9.49 -10.54
CA GLY A 11 8.36 -10.00 -9.24
C GLY A 11 8.38 -8.94 -8.12
N ALA A 12 9.44 -8.14 -8.02
CA ALA A 12 9.54 -7.07 -7.02
C ALA A 12 8.53 -5.94 -7.28
N ALA A 13 8.35 -5.55 -8.55
CA ALA A 13 7.38 -4.53 -8.92
C ALA A 13 5.95 -4.98 -8.66
N PHE A 14 5.61 -6.22 -9.04
CA PHE A 14 4.31 -6.81 -8.74
C PHE A 14 4.09 -6.93 -7.24
N LEU A 15 5.07 -7.37 -6.47
CA LEU A 15 4.93 -7.52 -5.02
C LEU A 15 4.55 -6.19 -4.37
N MET A 16 5.29 -5.11 -4.65
CA MET A 16 4.94 -3.78 -4.13
C MET A 16 3.56 -3.33 -4.63
N ALA A 17 3.28 -3.44 -5.94
CA ALA A 17 2.01 -3.02 -6.50
C ALA A 17 0.83 -3.79 -5.90
N THR A 18 0.95 -5.10 -5.69
CA THR A 18 -0.10 -5.92 -5.04
C THR A 18 -0.25 -5.61 -3.56
N SER A 19 0.83 -5.25 -2.86
CA SER A 19 0.75 -4.77 -1.47
C SER A 19 0.05 -3.41 -1.37
N ALA A 20 0.17 -2.57 -2.39
CA ALA A 20 -0.55 -1.29 -2.47
C ALA A 20 -2.02 -1.49 -2.88
N ILE A 21 -2.33 -2.34 -3.87
CA ILE A 21 -3.69 -2.58 -4.38
C ILE A 21 -4.44 -3.56 -3.47
N GLY A 22 -4.60 -3.16 -2.21
CA GLY A 22 -5.38 -3.87 -1.20
C GLY A 22 -6.75 -3.25 -0.95
N PRO A 23 -7.46 -3.71 0.08
CA PRO A 23 -8.75 -3.16 0.52
C PRO A 23 -8.76 -1.65 0.72
N GLY A 24 -7.71 -1.10 1.33
CA GLY A 24 -7.58 0.34 1.58
C GLY A 24 -7.58 1.12 0.28
N PHE A 25 -6.83 0.65 -0.70
CA PHE A 25 -6.75 1.26 -2.03
C PHE A 25 -8.12 1.34 -2.71
N LEU A 26 -8.88 0.24 -2.69
CA LEU A 26 -10.21 0.15 -3.28
C LEU A 26 -11.19 1.10 -2.58
N THR A 27 -11.25 1.03 -1.24
CA THR A 27 -12.16 1.84 -0.43
C THR A 27 -11.84 3.32 -0.49
N GLN A 28 -10.57 3.71 -0.35
CA GLN A 28 -10.15 5.12 -0.41
C GLN A 28 -10.47 5.72 -1.77
N THR A 29 -10.25 4.97 -2.86
CA THR A 29 -10.58 5.43 -4.21
C THR A 29 -12.08 5.69 -4.35
N ALA A 30 -12.92 4.75 -3.91
CA ALA A 30 -14.37 4.91 -3.94
C ALA A 30 -14.83 6.13 -3.12
N VAL A 31 -14.41 6.22 -1.86
CA VAL A 31 -14.82 7.27 -0.93
C VAL A 31 -14.35 8.65 -1.38
N PHE A 32 -13.09 8.82 -1.76
CA PHE A 32 -12.60 10.12 -2.19
C PHE A 32 -13.14 10.54 -3.56
N THR A 33 -13.49 9.58 -4.43
CA THR A 33 -14.18 9.90 -5.68
C THR A 33 -15.61 10.40 -5.39
N GLU A 34 -16.32 9.80 -4.45
CA GLU A 34 -17.64 10.29 -4.03
C GLU A 34 -17.55 11.69 -3.40
N GLN A 35 -16.51 11.95 -2.60
CA GLN A 35 -16.33 13.24 -1.94
C GLN A 35 -15.88 14.37 -2.87
N LEU A 36 -14.94 14.11 -3.79
CA LEU A 36 -14.27 15.14 -4.60
C LEU A 36 -14.71 15.12 -6.08
N GLY A 37 -15.49 14.13 -6.49
CA GLY A 37 -15.87 13.91 -7.88
C GLY A 37 -14.65 13.84 -8.80
N ALA A 38 -14.73 14.55 -9.92
CA ALA A 38 -13.65 14.64 -10.90
C ALA A 38 -12.34 15.22 -10.32
N SER A 39 -12.42 16.07 -9.29
CA SER A 39 -11.24 16.71 -8.70
C SER A 39 -10.33 15.71 -7.98
N PHE A 40 -10.83 14.51 -7.66
CA PHE A 40 -9.98 13.43 -7.15
C PHE A 40 -8.87 13.05 -8.13
N GLY A 41 -9.05 13.27 -9.44
CA GLY A 41 -7.99 13.08 -10.44
C GLY A 41 -6.72 13.86 -10.13
N PHE A 42 -6.82 15.09 -9.59
CA PHE A 42 -5.66 15.90 -9.20
C PHE A 42 -4.96 15.34 -7.96
N VAL A 43 -5.73 14.81 -7.00
CA VAL A 43 -5.17 14.09 -5.83
C VAL A 43 -4.38 12.87 -6.30
N ILE A 44 -4.93 12.10 -7.26
CA ILE A 44 -4.22 10.96 -7.86
C ILE A 44 -2.94 11.45 -8.52
N LEU A 45 -2.99 12.47 -9.38
CA LEU A 45 -1.83 12.98 -10.09
C LEU A 45 -0.69 13.38 -9.14
N ILE A 46 -0.99 14.16 -8.10
CA ILE A 46 0.00 14.53 -7.09
C ILE A 46 0.55 13.29 -6.39
N SER A 47 -0.31 12.35 -5.99
CA SER A 47 0.16 11.15 -5.29
C SER A 47 1.13 10.33 -6.15
N VAL A 48 0.89 10.20 -7.46
CA VAL A 48 1.81 9.50 -8.37
C VAL A 48 3.19 10.15 -8.38
N PHE A 49 3.27 11.48 -8.38
CA PHE A 49 4.54 12.19 -8.33
C PHE A 49 5.27 11.99 -7.00
N LEU A 50 4.55 12.14 -5.88
CA LEU A 50 5.11 11.94 -4.54
C LEU A 50 5.62 10.51 -4.36
N ASP A 51 4.84 9.53 -4.81
CA ASP A 51 5.17 8.11 -4.78
C ASP A 51 6.43 7.82 -5.60
N ALA A 52 6.50 8.34 -6.82
CA ALA A 52 7.66 8.19 -7.71
C ALA A 52 8.95 8.74 -7.08
N ILE A 53 8.89 9.95 -6.53
CA ILE A 53 10.04 10.59 -5.89
C ILE A 53 10.47 9.79 -4.65
N ALA A 54 9.53 9.40 -3.79
CA ALA A 54 9.83 8.66 -2.57
C ALA A 54 10.46 7.30 -2.87
N GLN A 55 9.87 6.51 -3.77
CA GLN A 55 10.38 5.17 -4.07
C GLN A 55 11.72 5.20 -4.81
N LEU A 56 11.91 6.11 -5.77
CA LEU A 56 13.20 6.23 -6.45
C LEU A 56 14.31 6.61 -5.48
N ASN A 57 14.05 7.47 -4.49
CA ASN A 57 15.03 7.79 -3.47
C ASN A 57 15.34 6.58 -2.59
N ILE A 58 14.31 5.99 -1.98
CA ILE A 58 14.46 4.91 -0.99
C ILE A 58 15.09 3.66 -1.61
N TRP A 59 14.61 3.24 -2.78
CA TRP A 59 15.10 2.02 -3.43
C TRP A 59 16.56 2.15 -3.88
N ARG A 60 16.96 3.32 -4.40
CA ARG A 60 18.36 3.54 -4.81
C ARG A 60 19.30 3.51 -3.62
N VAL A 61 18.92 4.12 -2.51
CA VAL A 61 19.75 4.15 -1.29
C VAL A 61 19.90 2.74 -0.71
N ILE A 62 18.81 1.98 -0.61
CA ILE A 62 18.84 0.57 -0.15
C ILE A 62 19.69 -0.30 -1.07
N ALA A 63 19.52 -0.16 -2.39
CA ALA A 63 20.28 -0.94 -3.33
C ALA A 63 21.78 -0.64 -3.25
N VAL A 64 22.17 0.64 -3.15
CA VAL A 64 23.58 1.05 -3.11
C VAL A 64 24.25 0.70 -1.79
N SER A 65 23.55 0.83 -0.67
CA SER A 65 24.08 0.47 0.65
C SER A 65 24.21 -1.04 0.84
N ASN A 66 23.48 -1.84 0.04
CA ASN A 66 23.40 -3.29 0.16
C ASN A 66 23.01 -3.75 1.58
N GLN A 67 22.15 -2.98 2.24
CA GLN A 67 21.67 -3.24 3.59
C GLN A 67 20.17 -2.95 3.70
N PRO A 68 19.45 -3.64 4.60
CA PRO A 68 18.08 -3.31 4.94
C PRO A 68 17.93 -1.87 5.47
N ALA A 69 16.75 -1.28 5.29
CA ALA A 69 16.47 0.13 5.61
C ALA A 69 16.74 0.47 7.09
N GLN A 70 16.40 -0.44 8.00
CA GLN A 70 16.63 -0.29 9.43
C GLN A 70 18.13 -0.31 9.81
N GLU A 71 18.95 -1.07 9.08
CA GLU A 71 20.39 -1.08 9.30
C GLU A 71 21.04 0.21 8.79
N ILE A 72 20.64 0.66 7.60
CA ILE A 72 21.02 1.98 7.06
C ILE A 72 20.68 3.09 8.05
N ALA A 73 19.47 3.07 8.61
CA ALA A 73 19.01 4.05 9.57
C ALA A 73 19.89 4.07 10.84
N ASN A 74 20.27 2.90 11.37
CA ASN A 74 21.21 2.81 12.49
C ASN A 74 22.62 3.31 12.14
N LEU A 75 23.07 3.17 10.89
CA LEU A 75 24.34 3.77 10.43
C LEU A 75 24.26 5.30 10.27
N VAL A 76 23.08 5.86 10.03
CA VAL A 76 22.86 7.31 10.01
C VAL A 76 23.01 7.88 11.41
N LEU A 77 22.32 7.27 12.38
CA LEU A 77 22.34 7.62 13.80
C LEU A 77 22.04 6.35 14.64
N PRO A 78 22.89 5.97 15.60
CA PRO A 78 22.61 4.82 16.46
C PRO A 78 21.27 4.94 17.17
N GLY A 79 20.43 3.91 17.12
CA GLY A 79 19.07 3.92 17.68
C GLY A 79 17.98 4.26 16.66
N LEU A 80 18.31 4.99 15.59
CA LEU A 80 17.33 5.42 14.59
C LEU A 80 16.74 4.26 13.77
N GLY A 81 17.51 3.20 13.57
CA GLY A 81 17.02 1.96 12.96
C GLY A 81 15.97 1.25 13.80
N TYR A 82 16.13 1.24 15.13
CA TYR A 82 15.11 0.71 16.04
C TYR A 82 13.84 1.55 16.00
N PHE A 83 13.99 2.89 15.98
CA PHE A 83 12.85 3.79 15.84
C PHE A 83 12.11 3.59 14.51
N LEU A 84 12.83 3.52 13.39
CA LEU A 84 12.24 3.26 12.07
C LEU A 84 11.53 1.90 12.03
N SER A 85 12.17 0.84 12.51
CA SER A 85 11.57 -0.49 12.59
C SER A 85 10.30 -0.51 13.44
N PHE A 86 10.29 0.21 14.56
CA PHE A 86 9.09 0.34 15.40
C PHE A 86 7.94 1.04 14.67
N LEU A 87 8.22 2.17 14.00
CA LEU A 87 7.21 2.88 13.20
C LEU A 87 6.66 1.99 12.07
N VAL A 88 7.54 1.32 11.32
CA VAL A 88 7.12 0.42 10.23
C VAL A 88 6.32 -0.76 10.76
N PHE A 89 6.70 -1.33 11.91
CA PHE A 89 5.96 -2.41 12.56
C PHE A 89 4.55 -1.97 12.98
N LEU A 90 4.42 -0.78 13.58
CA LEU A 90 3.11 -0.20 13.93
C LEU A 90 2.27 0.15 12.69
N GLY A 91 2.89 0.72 11.66
CA GLY A 91 2.23 1.04 10.39
C GLY A 91 1.72 -0.21 9.69
N GLY A 92 2.52 -1.27 9.68
CA GLY A 92 2.13 -2.59 9.20
C GLY A 92 1.00 -3.22 10.02
N LEU A 93 1.01 -3.06 11.35
CA LEU A 93 -0.07 -3.53 12.22
C LEU A 93 -1.38 -2.81 11.86
N ALA A 94 -1.33 -1.48 11.73
CA ALA A 94 -2.46 -0.67 11.29
C ALA A 94 -2.98 -1.13 9.92
N PHE A 95 -2.10 -1.31 8.94
CA PHE A 95 -2.48 -1.87 7.63
C PHE A 95 -3.15 -3.24 7.76
N ASN A 96 -2.65 -4.10 8.64
CA ASN A 96 -3.20 -5.43 8.83
C ASN A 96 -4.61 -5.41 9.42
N ILE A 97 -4.89 -4.49 10.36
CA ILE A 97 -6.24 -4.22 10.87
C ILE A 97 -7.16 -3.86 9.70
N GLY A 98 -6.71 -2.99 8.79
CA GLY A 98 -7.44 -2.64 7.57
C GLY A 98 -7.64 -3.83 6.62
N ASN A 99 -6.61 -4.63 6.39
CA ASN A 99 -6.70 -5.81 5.52
C ASN A 99 -7.69 -6.84 6.07
N VAL A 100 -7.69 -7.08 7.39
CA VAL A 100 -8.69 -7.95 8.04
C VAL A 100 -10.10 -7.39 7.84
N ALA A 101 -10.29 -6.08 7.99
CA ALA A 101 -11.57 -5.42 7.72
C ALA A 101 -12.04 -5.66 6.27
N GLY A 102 -11.12 -5.52 5.31
CA GLY A 102 -11.38 -5.77 3.90
C GLY A 102 -11.73 -7.23 3.59
N ALA A 103 -11.09 -8.17 4.28
CA ALA A 103 -11.40 -9.59 4.14
C ALA A 103 -12.82 -9.89 4.66
N GLY A 104 -13.19 -9.30 5.80
CA GLY A 104 -14.55 -9.38 6.32
C GLY A 104 -15.60 -8.81 5.36
N LEU A 105 -15.33 -7.65 4.76
CA LEU A 105 -16.18 -7.04 3.73
C LEU A 105 -16.32 -7.94 2.50
N GLY A 106 -15.23 -8.53 2.02
CA GLY A 106 -15.25 -9.43 0.87
C GLY A 106 -16.12 -10.67 1.11
N LEU A 107 -15.99 -11.33 2.27
CA LEU A 107 -16.83 -12.49 2.60
C LEU A 107 -18.30 -12.10 2.87
N ASN A 108 -18.54 -10.92 3.44
CA ASN A 108 -19.90 -10.39 3.58
C ASN A 108 -20.56 -10.20 2.20
N VAL A 109 -19.84 -9.65 1.23
CA VAL A 109 -20.33 -9.50 -0.16
C VAL A 109 -20.61 -10.88 -0.78
N LEU A 110 -19.71 -11.84 -0.63
CA LEU A 110 -19.83 -13.17 -1.24
C LEU A 110 -20.97 -14.00 -0.64
N PHE A 111 -21.03 -14.09 0.69
CA PHE A 111 -21.86 -15.07 1.38
C PHE A 111 -22.97 -14.47 2.24
N GLY A 112 -23.02 -13.14 2.39
CA GLY A 112 -24.00 -12.46 3.24
C GLY A 112 -23.77 -12.64 4.75
N ILE A 113 -22.64 -13.23 5.14
CA ILE A 113 -22.28 -13.43 6.56
C ILE A 113 -21.90 -12.10 7.22
N SER A 114 -21.88 -12.05 8.56
CA SER A 114 -21.45 -10.83 9.25
C SER A 114 -19.97 -10.52 8.98
N ILE A 115 -19.60 -9.23 8.95
CA ILE A 115 -18.20 -8.81 8.75
C ILE A 115 -17.31 -9.44 9.82
N TRP A 116 -17.79 -9.54 11.06
CA TRP A 116 -17.09 -10.17 12.18
C TRP A 116 -16.76 -11.64 11.90
N GLN A 117 -17.74 -12.43 11.44
CA GLN A 117 -17.53 -13.82 11.02
C GLN A 117 -16.54 -13.90 9.85
N GLY A 118 -16.69 -13.02 8.86
CA GLY A 118 -15.79 -12.96 7.72
C GLY A 118 -14.33 -12.67 8.11
N CYS A 119 -14.10 -11.77 9.07
CA CYS A 119 -12.78 -11.48 9.61
C CYS A 119 -12.17 -12.69 10.31
N LEU A 120 -12.94 -13.40 11.16
CA LEU A 120 -12.44 -14.60 11.84
C LEU A 120 -12.06 -15.72 10.87
N ILE A 121 -12.94 -16.02 9.91
CA ILE A 121 -12.67 -17.04 8.88
C ILE A 121 -11.39 -16.69 8.12
N SER A 122 -11.26 -15.42 7.71
CA SER A 122 -10.09 -14.96 6.97
C SER A 122 -8.81 -15.00 7.79
N ALA A 123 -8.87 -14.66 9.09
CA ALA A 123 -7.72 -14.75 9.98
C ALA A 123 -7.25 -16.20 10.19
N ILE A 124 -8.19 -17.13 10.38
CA ILE A 124 -7.89 -18.57 10.49
C ILE A 124 -7.21 -19.07 9.21
N LEU A 125 -7.73 -18.70 8.05
CA LEU A 125 -7.13 -19.06 6.76
C LEU A 125 -5.74 -18.44 6.57
N ALA A 126 -5.55 -17.17 6.94
CA ALA A 126 -4.25 -16.52 6.89
C ALA A 126 -3.22 -17.20 7.81
N ILE A 127 -3.61 -17.61 9.02
CA ILE A 127 -2.77 -18.36 9.94
C ILE A 127 -2.43 -19.75 9.37
N ALA A 128 -3.41 -20.43 8.77
CA ALA A 128 -3.17 -21.71 8.10
C ALA A 128 -2.12 -21.56 6.98
N ILE A 129 -2.14 -20.48 6.21
CA ILE A 129 -1.13 -20.22 5.17
C ILE A 129 0.30 -20.14 5.76
N PHE A 130 0.49 -19.54 6.93
CA PHE A 130 1.79 -19.55 7.61
C PHE A 130 2.18 -20.92 8.20
N ILE A 131 1.18 -21.77 8.44
CA ILE A 131 1.41 -23.09 9.00
C ILE A 131 1.93 -24.08 7.94
N TYR A 132 1.37 -24.01 6.73
CA TYR A 132 1.64 -24.95 5.64
C TYR A 132 2.59 -24.34 4.60
N LYS A 133 3.80 -24.89 4.47
CA LYS A 133 4.83 -24.38 3.55
C LYS A 133 4.36 -24.33 2.09
N GLU A 134 3.53 -25.27 1.63
CA GLU A 134 3.02 -25.25 0.25
C GLU A 134 1.97 -24.15 0.01
N ALA A 135 1.32 -23.63 1.06
CA ALA A 135 0.29 -22.61 0.94
C ALA A 135 0.83 -21.29 0.41
N GLY A 136 2.11 -20.95 0.67
CA GLY A 136 2.75 -19.75 0.14
C GLY A 136 2.87 -19.77 -1.40
N ALA A 137 3.25 -20.91 -1.99
CA ALA A 137 3.37 -21.04 -3.44
C ALA A 137 1.99 -21.01 -4.13
N LEU A 138 0.98 -21.65 -3.51
CA LEU A 138 -0.41 -21.57 -3.96
C LEU A 138 -0.91 -20.12 -3.90
N MET A 139 -0.60 -19.40 -2.82
CA MET A 139 -1.02 -18.02 -2.64
C MET A 139 -0.42 -17.10 -3.70
N ASP A 140 0.87 -17.26 -4.02
CA ASP A 140 1.53 -16.50 -5.08
C ASP A 140 0.84 -16.68 -6.45
N TRP A 141 0.37 -17.89 -6.75
CA TRP A 141 -0.36 -18.17 -8.00
C TRP A 141 -1.78 -17.59 -7.96
N VAL A 142 -2.52 -17.83 -6.87
CA VAL A 142 -3.88 -17.30 -6.66
C VAL A 142 -3.90 -15.77 -6.72
N THR A 143 -2.93 -15.10 -6.12
CA THR A 143 -2.80 -13.63 -6.13
C THR A 143 -2.65 -13.10 -7.55
N LYS A 144 -1.83 -13.75 -8.38
CA LYS A 144 -1.63 -13.34 -9.77
C LYS A 144 -2.89 -13.51 -10.59
N LEU A 145 -3.57 -14.65 -10.45
CA LEU A 145 -4.82 -14.92 -11.14
C LEU A 145 -5.90 -13.90 -10.74
N LEU A 146 -6.10 -13.68 -9.45
CA LEU A 146 -7.13 -12.78 -8.95
C LEU A 146 -6.79 -11.31 -9.17
N GLY A 147 -5.51 -10.95 -9.20
CA GLY A 147 -5.04 -9.65 -9.66
C GLY A 147 -5.38 -9.41 -11.13
N LEU A 148 -5.22 -10.41 -12.00
CA LEU A 148 -5.63 -10.30 -13.40
C LEU A 148 -7.17 -10.16 -13.54
N VAL A 149 -7.92 -10.94 -12.77
CA VAL A 149 -9.39 -10.83 -12.72
C VAL A 149 -9.82 -9.44 -12.25
N MET A 150 -9.19 -8.91 -11.21
CA MET A 150 -9.43 -7.56 -10.70
C MET A 150 -9.21 -6.52 -11.79
N ILE A 151 -8.04 -6.52 -12.43
CA ILE A 151 -7.71 -5.58 -13.50
C ILE A 151 -8.76 -5.65 -14.62
N THR A 152 -9.10 -6.86 -15.06
CA THR A 152 -10.08 -7.08 -16.15
C THR A 152 -11.46 -6.54 -15.76
N LEU A 153 -11.93 -6.85 -14.55
CA LEU A 153 -13.22 -6.40 -14.04
C LEU A 153 -13.26 -4.88 -13.87
N THR A 154 -12.18 -4.27 -13.34
CA THR A 154 -12.08 -2.82 -13.22
C THR A 154 -12.07 -2.14 -14.58
N CYS A 155 -11.31 -2.66 -15.56
CA CYS A 155 -11.32 -2.13 -16.93
C CYS A 155 -12.73 -2.18 -17.54
N TYR A 156 -13.42 -3.32 -17.40
CA TYR A 156 -14.79 -3.47 -17.87
C TYR A 156 -15.72 -2.43 -17.24
N ILE A 157 -15.64 -2.22 -15.92
CA ILE A 157 -16.50 -1.27 -15.21
C ILE A 157 -16.14 0.18 -15.54
N ALA A 158 -14.86 0.52 -15.65
CA ALA A 158 -14.43 1.85 -16.05
C ALA A 158 -14.93 2.20 -17.46
N TYR A 159 -15.08 1.20 -18.33
CA TYR A 159 -15.69 1.36 -19.65
C TYR A 159 -17.22 1.43 -19.58
N SER A 160 -17.87 0.49 -18.90
CA SER A 160 -19.33 0.38 -18.84
C SER A 160 -19.99 1.51 -18.04
N SER A 161 -19.28 2.12 -17.09
CA SER A 161 -19.78 3.25 -16.32
C SER A 161 -19.86 4.54 -17.14
N SER A 162 -19.27 4.59 -18.34
CA SER A 162 -19.24 5.74 -19.24
C SER A 162 -18.90 7.05 -18.50
N PRO A 163 -17.75 7.12 -17.79
CA PRO A 163 -17.36 8.30 -17.07
C PRO A 163 -17.14 9.47 -18.04
N PRO A 164 -17.43 10.72 -17.65
CA PRO A 164 -17.13 11.87 -18.49
C PRO A 164 -15.61 12.12 -18.48
N ILE A 165 -14.89 11.42 -19.36
CA ILE A 165 -13.42 11.41 -19.42
C ILE A 165 -12.86 12.83 -19.60
N GLN A 166 -13.51 13.66 -20.40
CA GLN A 166 -13.08 15.04 -20.62
C GLN A 166 -13.08 15.85 -19.31
N GLU A 167 -14.15 15.72 -18.51
CA GLU A 167 -14.24 16.37 -17.20
C GLU A 167 -13.20 15.80 -16.23
N ALA A 168 -13.03 14.47 -16.22
CA ALA A 168 -12.01 13.82 -15.38
C ALA A 168 -10.60 14.34 -15.70
N VAL A 169 -10.25 14.45 -16.99
CA VAL A 169 -8.94 14.97 -17.44
C VAL A 169 -8.81 16.45 -17.09
N LEU A 170 -9.83 17.27 -17.38
CA LEU A 170 -9.80 18.70 -17.06
C LEU A 170 -9.55 18.94 -15.57
N ARG A 171 -10.32 18.26 -14.70
CA ARG A 171 -10.21 18.42 -13.24
C ARG A 171 -8.99 17.73 -12.64
N THR A 172 -8.34 16.85 -13.38
CA THR A 172 -7.02 16.32 -13.00
C THR A 172 -5.94 17.39 -13.06
N PHE A 173 -6.09 18.45 -13.87
CA PHE A 173 -5.14 19.56 -13.95
C PHE A 173 -5.67 20.87 -13.34
N VAL A 174 -7.00 21.05 -13.35
CA VAL A 174 -7.68 22.24 -12.83
C VAL A 174 -8.79 21.80 -11.87
N PRO A 175 -8.46 21.34 -10.65
CA PRO A 175 -9.43 20.83 -9.69
C PRO A 175 -10.36 21.95 -9.20
N LEU A 176 -11.62 21.60 -8.94
CA LEU A 176 -12.57 22.51 -8.27
C LEU A 176 -12.51 22.40 -6.74
N GLN A 177 -12.08 21.25 -6.24
CA GLN A 177 -11.96 20.95 -4.83
C GLN A 177 -10.64 20.24 -4.57
N PHE A 178 -10.08 20.44 -3.38
CA PHE A 178 -8.83 19.82 -3.01
C PHE A 178 -8.85 19.36 -1.55
N SER A 179 -8.23 18.21 -1.28
CA SER A 179 -8.17 17.62 0.06
C SER A 179 -6.76 17.13 0.35
N PHE A 180 -6.06 17.84 1.24
CA PHE A 180 -4.78 17.40 1.79
C PHE A 180 -4.88 16.06 2.52
N PRO A 181 -5.91 15.78 3.34
CA PRO A 181 -6.08 14.46 3.93
C PRO A 181 -6.22 13.33 2.89
N ALA A 182 -6.85 13.59 1.75
CA ALA A 182 -6.93 12.62 0.66
C ALA A 182 -5.55 12.34 0.06
N VAL A 183 -4.72 13.37 -0.19
CA VAL A 183 -3.34 13.17 -0.66
C VAL A 183 -2.53 12.35 0.35
N LEU A 184 -2.53 12.74 1.62
CA LEU A 184 -1.83 12.01 2.69
C LEU A 184 -2.24 10.54 2.75
N THR A 185 -3.55 10.28 2.67
CA THR A 185 -4.12 8.93 2.74
C THR A 185 -3.74 8.09 1.52
N ILE A 186 -3.80 8.66 0.32
CA ILE A 186 -3.51 7.96 -0.94
C ILE A 186 -2.02 7.64 -1.07
N VAL A 187 -1.14 8.60 -0.74
CA VAL A 187 0.31 8.40 -0.70
C VAL A 187 0.65 7.35 0.36
N GLY A 188 0.09 7.47 1.56
CA GLY A 188 0.31 6.50 2.63
C GLY A 188 -0.20 5.09 2.29
N GLY A 189 -1.30 5.00 1.55
CA GLY A 189 -1.84 3.77 0.99
C GLY A 189 -0.97 3.09 -0.07
N THR A 190 -0.06 3.83 -0.72
CA THR A 190 0.70 3.36 -1.88
C THR A 190 2.19 3.21 -1.59
N VAL A 191 2.78 4.12 -0.84
CA VAL A 191 4.21 4.14 -0.48
C VAL A 191 4.43 4.44 1.01
N GLY A 192 3.44 4.23 1.87
CA GLY A 192 3.58 4.37 3.31
C GLY A 192 3.99 3.08 4.03
N GLY A 193 4.55 3.23 5.23
CA GLY A 193 4.89 2.12 6.12
C GLY A 193 5.80 1.07 5.47
N TYR A 194 5.37 -0.20 5.50
CA TYR A 194 6.15 -1.32 4.97
C TYR A 194 6.17 -1.37 3.43
N ILE A 195 5.16 -0.81 2.75
CA ILE A 195 4.97 -0.92 1.30
C ILE A 195 6.14 -0.25 0.55
N THR A 196 6.65 0.85 1.10
CA THR A 196 7.81 1.59 0.60
C THR A 196 9.02 0.66 0.41
N PHE A 197 9.23 -0.24 1.37
CA PHE A 197 10.42 -1.06 1.45
C PHE A 197 10.26 -2.44 0.81
N ALA A 198 9.03 -2.95 0.70
CA ALA A 198 8.75 -4.33 0.30
C ALA A 198 9.43 -4.72 -1.03
N GLY A 199 9.32 -3.86 -2.05
CA GLY A 199 9.97 -4.11 -3.35
C GLY A 199 11.50 -3.98 -3.29
N ALA A 200 12.03 -2.97 -2.59
CA ALA A 200 13.47 -2.78 -2.43
C ALA A 200 14.14 -3.93 -1.67
N HIS A 201 13.53 -4.39 -0.58
CA HIS A 201 14.01 -5.53 0.20
C HIS A 201 13.96 -6.83 -0.61
N ARG A 202 12.93 -7.00 -1.46
CA ARG A 202 12.90 -8.16 -2.38
C ARG A 202 14.06 -8.14 -3.38
N LEU A 203 14.43 -6.97 -3.91
CA LEU A 203 15.59 -6.84 -4.78
C LEU A 203 16.90 -7.10 -4.03
N LEU A 204 17.01 -6.63 -2.79
CA LEU A 204 18.12 -6.90 -1.88
C LEU A 204 18.29 -8.40 -1.61
N GLU A 205 17.22 -9.11 -1.25
CA GLU A 205 17.22 -10.57 -1.05
C GLU A 205 17.63 -11.34 -2.31
N ALA A 206 17.30 -10.82 -3.49
CA ALA A 206 17.65 -11.42 -4.77
C ALA A 206 19.08 -11.07 -5.26
N GLY A 207 19.84 -10.27 -4.49
CA GLY A 207 21.19 -9.84 -4.84
C GLY A 207 21.25 -8.78 -5.94
N ILE A 208 20.13 -8.11 -6.25
CA ILE A 208 20.10 -6.99 -7.21
C ILE A 208 20.44 -5.70 -6.45
N THR A 209 21.72 -5.52 -6.16
CA THR A 209 22.24 -4.42 -5.34
C THR A 209 23.47 -3.77 -5.97
N GLY A 210 23.97 -2.70 -5.35
CA GLY A 210 25.10 -1.91 -5.82
C GLY A 210 24.76 -0.94 -6.94
N GLN A 211 25.71 -0.04 -7.23
CA GLN A 211 25.55 1.03 -8.22
C GLN A 211 25.32 0.49 -9.65
N ALA A 212 25.92 -0.65 -9.98
CA ALA A 212 25.78 -1.29 -11.30
C ALA A 212 24.33 -1.68 -11.63
N ASN A 213 23.51 -1.96 -10.60
CA ASN A 213 22.12 -2.39 -10.78
C ASN A 213 21.11 -1.23 -10.72
N LEU A 214 21.53 0.02 -10.56
CA LEU A 214 20.63 1.16 -10.40
C LEU A 214 19.62 1.32 -11.55
N LYS A 215 20.00 0.99 -12.79
CA LYS A 215 19.06 0.99 -13.92
C LYS A 215 17.90 0.03 -13.68
N HIS A 216 18.19 -1.18 -13.21
CA HIS A 216 17.20 -2.19 -12.90
C HIS A 216 16.35 -1.78 -11.70
N VAL A 217 16.97 -1.24 -10.64
CA VAL A 217 16.26 -0.73 -9.45
C VAL A 217 15.27 0.37 -9.81
N ASN A 218 15.70 1.35 -10.63
CA ASN A 218 14.84 2.44 -11.09
C ASN A 218 13.68 1.90 -11.93
N GLN A 219 13.94 0.97 -12.86
CA GLN A 219 12.90 0.33 -13.65
C GLN A 219 11.90 -0.41 -12.76
N GLY A 220 12.36 -1.13 -11.74
CA GLY A 220 11.51 -1.81 -10.77
C GLY A 220 10.59 -0.84 -10.03
N ALA A 221 11.15 0.24 -9.48
CA ALA A 221 10.40 1.25 -8.75
C ALA A 221 9.34 1.94 -9.64
N VAL A 222 9.74 2.43 -10.83
CA VAL A 222 8.83 3.10 -11.76
C VAL A 222 7.73 2.16 -12.27
N THR A 223 8.07 0.88 -12.53
CA THR A 223 7.07 -0.12 -12.95
C THR A 223 6.06 -0.37 -11.85
N ALA A 224 6.50 -0.51 -10.60
CA ALA A 224 5.63 -0.76 -9.47
C ALA A 224 4.62 0.38 -9.26
N ILE A 225 5.11 1.62 -9.28
CA ILE A 225 4.29 2.83 -9.17
C ILE A 225 3.37 2.94 -10.37
N GLY A 226 3.86 2.73 -11.60
CA GLY A 226 3.03 2.76 -12.80
C GLY A 226 1.86 1.78 -12.76
N ILE A 227 2.08 0.55 -12.28
CA ILE A 227 1.01 -0.44 -12.10
C ILE A 227 -0.01 0.04 -11.05
N ALA A 228 0.46 0.52 -9.90
CA ALA A 228 -0.42 1.05 -8.86
C ALA A 228 -1.24 2.26 -9.35
N SER A 229 -0.59 3.22 -10.01
CA SER A 229 -1.22 4.42 -10.56
C SER A 229 -2.25 4.10 -11.64
N LEU A 230 -1.93 3.17 -12.55
CA LEU A 230 -2.87 2.73 -13.58
C LEU A 230 -4.14 2.15 -12.94
N MET A 231 -3.97 1.27 -11.94
CA MET A 231 -5.11 0.72 -11.21
C MET A 231 -5.91 1.79 -10.46
N ARG A 232 -5.24 2.80 -9.89
CA ARG A 232 -5.92 3.92 -9.23
C ARG A 232 -6.79 4.69 -10.20
N ILE A 233 -6.26 4.99 -11.39
CA ILE A 233 -6.98 5.72 -12.45
C ILE A 233 -8.19 4.91 -12.93
N LEU A 234 -8.02 3.61 -13.19
CA LEU A 234 -9.12 2.75 -13.62
C LEU A 234 -10.24 2.68 -12.56
N LEU A 235 -9.89 2.52 -11.29
CA LEU A 235 -10.85 2.50 -10.18
C LEU A 235 -11.53 3.86 -9.97
N PHE A 236 -10.78 4.96 -10.13
CA PHE A 236 -11.34 6.31 -10.11
C PHE A 236 -12.34 6.52 -11.23
N LEU A 237 -12.00 6.17 -12.47
CA LEU A 237 -12.91 6.30 -13.61
C LEU A 237 -14.18 5.43 -13.43
N ALA A 238 -14.01 4.21 -12.93
CA ALA A 238 -15.13 3.35 -12.54
C ALA A 238 -16.05 4.02 -11.52
N ALA A 239 -15.49 4.50 -10.41
CA ALA A 239 -16.23 5.19 -9.34
C ALA A 239 -16.89 6.48 -9.84
N PHE A 240 -16.14 7.30 -10.59
CA PHE A 240 -16.57 8.60 -11.06
C PHE A 240 -17.71 8.49 -12.06
N GLY A 241 -17.70 7.49 -12.95
CA GLY A 241 -18.82 7.25 -13.86
C GLY A 241 -20.12 6.90 -13.13
N VAL A 242 -20.03 6.18 -12.01
CA VAL A 242 -21.20 5.87 -11.16
C VAL A 242 -21.68 7.13 -10.42
N VAL A 243 -20.78 7.85 -9.76
CA VAL A 243 -21.10 9.06 -8.97
C VAL A 243 -21.63 10.18 -9.86
N TYR A 244 -21.05 10.37 -11.04
CA TYR A 244 -21.48 11.41 -12.00
C TYR A 244 -22.89 11.19 -12.52
N LYS A 245 -23.35 9.94 -12.62
CA LYS A 245 -24.73 9.59 -12.98
C LYS A 245 -25.73 9.83 -11.83
N GLY A 246 -25.29 10.39 -10.71
CA GLY A 246 -26.13 10.72 -9.55
C GLY A 246 -26.36 9.56 -8.59
N PHE A 247 -25.65 8.43 -8.75
CA PHE A 247 -25.73 7.33 -7.78
C PHE A 247 -24.86 7.64 -6.56
N HIS A 248 -25.40 7.33 -5.38
CA HIS A 248 -24.66 7.36 -4.12
C HIS A 248 -24.09 5.99 -3.79
N LEU A 249 -22.90 5.97 -3.19
CA LEU A 249 -22.27 4.72 -2.77
C LEU A 249 -22.79 4.35 -1.38
N ASP A 250 -23.01 3.05 -1.13
CA ASP A 250 -23.39 2.57 0.19
C ASP A 250 -22.23 2.81 1.17
N PRO A 251 -22.41 3.62 2.24
CA PRO A 251 -21.35 3.90 3.19
C PRO A 251 -20.88 2.66 3.97
N ALA A 252 -21.65 1.57 3.99
CA ALA A 252 -21.23 0.29 4.58
C ALA A 252 -20.18 -0.43 3.71
N ASN A 253 -20.28 -0.30 2.39
CA ASN A 253 -19.31 -0.86 1.45
C ASN A 253 -19.26 -0.06 0.12
N PRO A 254 -18.63 1.12 0.13
CA PRO A 254 -18.57 2.00 -1.04
C PRO A 254 -17.97 1.34 -2.29
N PRO A 255 -16.84 0.60 -2.20
CA PRO A 255 -16.28 0.01 -3.41
C PRO A 255 -17.19 -1.07 -3.98
N ALA A 256 -17.87 -1.89 -3.16
CA ALA A 256 -18.80 -2.89 -3.70
C ALA A 256 -20.01 -2.27 -4.42
N SER A 257 -20.45 -1.08 -3.99
CA SER A 257 -21.54 -0.35 -4.63
C SER A 257 -21.24 -0.01 -6.08
N ILE A 258 -20.02 0.41 -6.38
CA ILE A 258 -19.58 0.76 -7.75
C ILE A 258 -19.80 -0.45 -8.68
N PHE A 259 -19.35 -1.63 -8.26
CA PHE A 259 -19.41 -2.85 -9.06
C PHE A 259 -20.85 -3.35 -9.18
N ARG A 260 -21.64 -3.25 -8.11
CA ARG A 260 -23.06 -3.60 -8.12
C ARG A 260 -23.87 -2.71 -9.05
N ILE A 261 -23.66 -1.40 -8.98
CA ILE A 261 -24.39 -0.44 -9.82
C ILE A 261 -24.01 -0.61 -11.29
N ALA A 262 -22.72 -0.79 -11.59
CA ALA A 262 -22.25 -0.88 -12.98
C ALA A 262 -22.50 -2.24 -13.65
N SER A 263 -22.66 -3.33 -12.89
CA SER A 263 -22.71 -4.69 -13.44
C SER A 263 -23.61 -5.68 -12.69
N GLY A 264 -24.50 -5.18 -11.85
CA GLY A 264 -25.48 -5.97 -11.11
C GLY A 264 -24.86 -6.92 -10.08
N GLU A 265 -25.62 -7.95 -9.69
CA GLU A 265 -25.20 -8.91 -8.67
C GLU A 265 -23.95 -9.71 -9.05
N ILE A 266 -23.75 -10.00 -10.34
CA ILE A 266 -22.56 -10.74 -10.80
C ILE A 266 -21.31 -9.92 -10.50
N GLY A 267 -21.29 -8.64 -10.86
CA GLY A 267 -20.18 -7.74 -10.56
C GLY A 267 -19.95 -7.54 -9.07
N TYR A 268 -21.04 -7.42 -8.31
CA TYR A 268 -20.99 -7.36 -6.84
C TYR A 268 -20.28 -8.59 -6.24
N LYS A 269 -20.68 -9.81 -6.64
CA LYS A 269 -20.05 -11.04 -6.14
C LYS A 269 -18.61 -11.21 -6.61
N LEU A 270 -18.30 -10.90 -7.88
CA LEU A 270 -16.92 -10.93 -8.39
C LEU A 270 -16.02 -9.93 -7.64
N PHE A 271 -16.54 -8.75 -7.33
CA PHE A 271 -15.83 -7.79 -6.49
C PHE A 271 -15.57 -8.36 -5.09
N GLY A 272 -16.55 -9.00 -4.46
CA GLY A 272 -16.37 -9.65 -3.16
C GLY A 272 -15.23 -10.66 -3.15
N LEU A 273 -15.12 -11.48 -4.20
CA LEU A 273 -14.02 -12.44 -4.39
C LEU A 273 -12.67 -11.74 -4.49
N VAL A 274 -12.58 -10.75 -5.36
CA VAL A 274 -11.35 -9.97 -5.56
C VAL A 274 -10.93 -9.24 -4.28
N MET A 275 -11.86 -8.56 -3.63
CA MET A 275 -11.65 -7.83 -2.39
C MET A 275 -11.14 -8.76 -1.29
N TRP A 276 -11.79 -9.92 -1.09
CA TRP A 276 -11.37 -10.90 -0.11
C TRP A 276 -9.96 -11.44 -0.38
N SER A 277 -9.66 -11.75 -1.64
CA SER A 277 -8.36 -12.31 -1.99
C SER A 277 -7.23 -11.27 -1.95
N ALA A 278 -7.47 -10.04 -2.36
CA ALA A 278 -6.53 -8.94 -2.16
C ALA A 278 -6.31 -8.67 -0.65
N ALA A 279 -7.36 -8.83 0.16
CA ALA A 279 -7.25 -8.68 1.60
C ALA A 279 -6.39 -9.77 2.25
N ILE A 280 -6.66 -11.05 2.00
CA ILE A 280 -5.96 -12.16 2.68
C ILE A 280 -4.47 -12.23 2.28
N THR A 281 -4.15 -11.95 1.02
CA THR A 281 -2.75 -11.80 0.56
C THR A 281 -2.03 -10.69 1.31
N SER A 282 -2.70 -9.55 1.47
CA SER A 282 -2.17 -8.40 2.19
C SER A 282 -2.08 -8.64 3.69
N VAL A 283 -2.97 -9.47 4.28
CA VAL A 283 -2.85 -9.90 5.68
C VAL A 283 -1.54 -10.67 5.90
N VAL A 284 -1.25 -11.61 5.01
CA VAL A 284 -0.04 -12.42 5.07
C VAL A 284 1.20 -11.57 4.80
N GLY A 285 1.18 -10.77 3.74
CA GLY A 285 2.31 -9.92 3.34
C GLY A 285 2.67 -8.86 4.38
N SER A 286 1.67 -8.17 4.94
CA SER A 286 1.88 -7.14 5.97
C SER A 286 2.46 -7.76 7.24
N ALA A 287 1.91 -8.90 7.70
CA ALA A 287 2.41 -9.57 8.89
C ALA A 287 3.87 -10.03 8.73
N TYR A 288 4.19 -10.73 7.64
CA TYR A 288 5.55 -11.20 7.37
C TYR A 288 6.56 -10.04 7.29
N THR A 289 6.23 -8.99 6.51
CA THR A 289 7.14 -7.87 6.31
C THR A 289 7.31 -7.08 7.61
N SER A 290 6.25 -6.86 8.37
CA SER A 290 6.36 -6.14 9.66
C SER A 290 7.28 -6.87 10.64
N VAL A 291 7.13 -8.20 10.77
CA VAL A 291 8.00 -9.00 11.64
C VAL A 291 9.45 -8.99 11.14
N SER A 292 9.70 -8.94 9.83
CA SER A 292 11.08 -8.89 9.31
C SER A 292 11.83 -7.62 9.72
N PHE A 293 11.15 -6.49 9.92
CA PHE A 293 11.77 -5.24 10.37
C PHE A 293 12.30 -5.29 11.80
N ILE A 294 11.73 -6.13 12.66
CA ILE A 294 12.14 -6.26 14.07
C ILE A 294 13.10 -7.43 14.31
N LYS A 295 13.46 -8.21 13.29
CA LYS A 295 14.40 -9.34 13.41
C LYS A 295 15.78 -8.92 13.92
N SER A 296 16.21 -7.70 13.61
CA SER A 296 17.49 -7.15 14.08
C SER A 296 17.50 -6.78 15.56
N PHE A 297 16.35 -6.82 16.26
CA PHE A 297 16.29 -6.38 17.66
C PHE A 297 16.80 -7.45 18.62
N HIS A 298 16.53 -8.73 18.35
CA HIS A 298 16.96 -9.82 19.20
C HIS A 298 17.00 -11.16 18.44
N PRO A 299 18.02 -12.03 18.64
CA PRO A 299 18.11 -13.34 17.98
C PRO A 299 16.90 -14.25 18.21
N LEU A 300 16.21 -14.09 19.34
CA LEU A 300 14.96 -14.83 19.61
C LEU A 300 13.85 -14.53 18.61
N ILE A 301 13.78 -13.31 18.04
CA ILE A 301 12.77 -12.97 17.05
C ILE A 301 12.98 -13.77 15.77
N VAL A 302 14.25 -14.01 15.39
CA VAL A 302 14.59 -14.88 14.26
C VAL A 302 14.17 -16.33 14.53
N LYS A 303 14.40 -16.82 15.76
CA LYS A 303 14.02 -18.18 16.17
C LYS A 303 12.50 -18.38 16.22
N TRP A 304 11.74 -17.36 16.61
CA TRP A 304 10.29 -17.39 16.83
C TRP A 304 9.49 -16.63 15.76
N ASP A 305 10.07 -16.44 14.56
CA ASP A 305 9.49 -15.66 13.46
C ASP A 305 8.03 -16.04 13.15
N ARG A 306 7.77 -17.34 12.97
CA ARG A 306 6.44 -17.84 12.64
C ARG A 306 5.42 -17.61 13.78
N PRO A 307 5.68 -18.00 15.04
CA PRO A 307 4.78 -17.67 16.15
C PRO A 307 4.52 -16.17 16.33
N ILE A 308 5.54 -15.32 16.16
CA ILE A 308 5.39 -13.85 16.27
C ILE A 308 4.49 -13.33 15.13
N THR A 309 4.65 -13.85 13.92
CA THR A 309 3.80 -13.48 12.78
C THR A 309 2.34 -13.91 12.98
N ILE A 310 2.09 -15.10 13.54
CA ILE A 310 0.75 -15.55 13.91
C ILE A 310 0.15 -14.64 14.99
N LEU A 311 0.93 -14.31 16.02
CA LEU A 311 0.51 -13.39 17.08
C LEU A 311 0.15 -12.01 16.53
N PHE A 312 0.91 -11.50 15.56
CA PHE A 312 0.62 -10.24 14.88
C PHE A 312 -0.74 -10.27 14.16
N ILE A 313 -1.05 -11.35 13.45
CA ILE A 313 -2.37 -11.54 12.80
C ILE A 313 -3.48 -11.58 13.86
N LEU A 314 -3.28 -12.33 14.94
CA LEU A 314 -4.26 -12.41 16.03
C LEU A 314 -4.52 -11.05 16.69
N ILE A 315 -3.46 -10.29 16.99
CA ILE A 315 -3.57 -8.95 17.58
C ILE A 315 -4.30 -8.01 16.63
N SER A 316 -3.87 -7.91 15.37
CA SER A 316 -4.55 -7.04 14.39
C SER A 316 -6.02 -7.42 14.17
N THR A 317 -6.34 -8.71 14.16
CA THR A 317 -7.71 -9.20 14.05
C THR A 317 -8.51 -8.80 15.29
N GLY A 318 -8.00 -9.06 16.50
CA GLY A 318 -8.65 -8.67 17.75
C GLY A 318 -8.91 -7.17 17.83
N LEU A 319 -7.90 -6.35 17.51
CA LEU A 319 -8.04 -4.89 17.47
C LEU A 319 -9.11 -4.44 16.48
N PHE A 320 -9.16 -5.02 15.28
CA PHE A 320 -10.23 -4.68 14.32
C PHE A 320 -11.61 -5.04 14.86
N LEU A 321 -11.77 -6.25 15.43
CA LEU A 321 -13.05 -6.71 15.97
C LEU A 321 -13.54 -5.84 17.13
N SER A 322 -12.63 -5.23 17.91
CA SER A 322 -12.98 -4.25 18.94
C SER A 322 -13.39 -2.88 18.37
N ILE A 323 -12.83 -2.45 17.23
CA ILE A 323 -13.15 -1.16 16.60
C ILE A 323 -14.49 -1.21 15.84
N GLY A 324 -14.71 -2.28 15.06
CA GLY A 324 -15.97 -2.55 14.35
C GLY A 324 -16.35 -1.59 13.21
N LYS A 325 -15.45 -0.71 12.75
CA LYS A 325 -15.73 0.34 11.74
C LYS A 325 -14.87 0.18 10.47
N PRO A 326 -15.19 -0.76 9.58
CA PRO A 326 -14.31 -1.18 8.48
C PRO A 326 -13.87 -0.04 7.54
N ILE A 327 -14.81 0.78 7.07
CA ILE A 327 -14.50 1.85 6.12
C ILE A 327 -13.62 2.94 6.75
N LYS A 328 -13.94 3.37 7.97
CA LYS A 328 -13.10 4.34 8.70
C LYS A 328 -11.72 3.78 8.97
N THR A 329 -11.61 2.52 9.38
CA THR A 329 -10.33 1.83 9.53
C THR A 329 -9.53 1.87 8.23
N LEU A 330 -10.12 1.48 7.09
CA LEU A 330 -9.45 1.43 5.79
C LEU A 330 -8.93 2.80 5.30
N ILE A 331 -9.60 3.90 5.69
CA ILE A 331 -9.14 5.27 5.40
C ILE A 331 -8.00 5.65 6.34
N TYR A 332 -8.19 5.52 7.66
CA TYR A 332 -7.21 5.99 8.64
C TYR A 332 -5.87 5.24 8.58
N VAL A 333 -5.88 3.95 8.26
CA VAL A 333 -4.63 3.18 8.15
C VAL A 333 -3.78 3.70 7.00
N GLY A 334 -4.38 4.20 5.91
CA GLY A 334 -3.65 4.88 4.83
C GLY A 334 -3.00 6.17 5.33
N ALA A 335 -3.76 7.03 6.01
CA ALA A 335 -3.24 8.28 6.56
C ALA A 335 -2.09 8.07 7.56
N LEU A 336 -2.26 7.14 8.52
CA LEU A 336 -1.23 6.78 9.51
C LEU A 336 0.07 6.35 8.83
N ASN A 337 0.00 5.55 7.77
CA ASN A 337 1.18 5.12 7.05
C ASN A 337 1.81 6.23 6.20
N GLY A 338 1.02 7.19 5.74
CA GLY A 338 1.50 8.42 5.12
C GLY A 338 2.35 9.26 6.08
N MET A 339 2.01 9.27 7.38
CA MET A 339 2.78 9.97 8.41
C MET A 339 4.14 9.32 8.73
N ILE A 340 4.35 8.05 8.36
CA ILE A 340 5.64 7.36 8.52
C ILE A 340 6.60 7.72 7.38
N LEU A 341 6.08 8.16 6.23
CA LEU A 341 6.88 8.46 5.04
C LEU A 341 7.96 9.53 5.26
N PRO A 342 7.70 10.67 5.93
CA PRO A 342 8.72 11.69 6.19
C PRO A 342 9.94 11.14 6.93
N VAL A 343 9.71 10.28 7.92
CA VAL A 343 10.80 9.67 8.70
C VAL A 343 11.58 8.71 7.82
N SER A 344 10.90 7.76 7.17
CA SER A 344 11.56 6.77 6.31
C SER A 344 12.35 7.41 5.15
N LEU A 345 11.73 8.32 4.40
CA LEU A 345 12.37 9.02 3.29
C LEU A 345 13.48 9.96 3.78
N GLY A 346 13.25 10.73 4.84
CA GLY A 346 14.24 11.66 5.40
C GLY A 346 15.52 10.95 5.83
N VAL A 347 15.40 9.80 6.50
CA VAL A 347 16.57 8.99 6.88
C VAL A 347 17.32 8.48 5.64
N MET A 348 16.62 8.01 4.61
CA MET A 348 17.26 7.56 3.37
C MET A 348 17.96 8.71 2.63
N LEU A 349 17.38 9.91 2.62
CA LEU A 349 18.00 11.10 2.03
C LEU A 349 19.30 11.48 2.75
N ILE A 350 19.32 11.47 4.09
CA ILE A 350 20.54 11.71 4.86
C ILE A 350 21.57 10.60 4.58
N ALA A 351 21.14 9.34 4.54
CA ALA A 351 22.00 8.21 4.25
C ALA A 351 22.66 8.33 2.86
N ALA A 352 21.94 8.87 1.87
CA ALA A 352 22.41 9.05 0.50
C ALA A 352 23.68 9.92 0.37
N TYR A 353 24.00 10.72 1.39
CA TYR A 353 25.17 11.60 1.43
C TYR A 353 26.23 11.18 2.46
N LYS A 354 26.04 10.06 3.18
CA LYS A 354 27.06 9.53 4.08
C LYS A 354 27.95 8.53 3.34
N THR A 355 29.22 8.91 3.11
CA THR A 355 30.21 8.08 2.42
C THR A 355 30.41 6.70 3.06
N LYS A 356 30.28 6.59 4.39
CA LYS A 356 30.32 5.30 5.11
C LYS A 356 29.19 4.33 4.74
N ILE A 357 28.08 4.83 4.17
CA ILE A 357 26.90 4.04 3.80
C ILE A 357 26.89 3.78 2.29
N VAL A 358 27.11 4.83 1.48
CA VAL A 358 26.95 4.74 0.02
C VAL A 358 28.27 4.63 -0.76
N ASN A 359 29.41 4.63 -0.05
CA ASN A 359 30.75 4.56 -0.62
C ASN A 359 30.99 5.66 -1.67
N THR A 360 31.22 5.28 -2.92
CA THR A 360 31.53 6.18 -4.04
C THR A 360 30.31 6.72 -4.77
N TYR A 361 29.11 6.29 -4.39
CA TYR A 361 27.88 6.69 -5.07
C TYR A 361 27.58 8.17 -4.85
N LYS A 362 27.23 8.86 -5.94
CA LYS A 362 26.74 10.24 -5.89
C LYS A 362 25.25 10.25 -6.16
N HIS A 363 24.46 10.56 -5.13
CA HIS A 363 23.01 10.66 -5.29
C HIS A 363 22.66 11.90 -6.15
N PRO A 364 21.76 11.76 -7.16
CA PRO A 364 21.38 12.90 -7.99
C PRO A 364 20.72 14.01 -7.19
N LEU A 365 21.25 15.24 -7.29
CA LEU A 365 20.79 16.38 -6.49
C LEU A 365 19.29 16.66 -6.65
N TRP A 366 18.76 16.53 -7.87
CA TRP A 366 17.34 16.75 -8.14
C TRP A 366 16.44 15.78 -7.36
N LEU A 367 16.84 14.51 -7.21
CA LEU A 367 16.09 13.53 -6.41
C LEU A 367 16.10 13.88 -4.93
N SER A 368 17.22 14.42 -4.44
CA SER A 368 17.34 14.84 -3.05
C SER A 368 16.54 16.11 -2.75
N ILE A 369 16.55 17.09 -3.65
CA ILE A 369 15.72 18.29 -3.53
C ILE A 369 14.24 17.91 -3.53
N LEU A 370 13.81 17.16 -4.54
CA LEU A 370 12.42 16.70 -4.63
C LEU A 370 12.04 15.82 -3.43
N GLY A 371 12.91 14.91 -3.01
CA GLY A 371 12.71 14.08 -1.84
C GLY A 371 12.56 14.90 -0.57
N GLY A 372 13.38 15.94 -0.39
CA GLY A 372 13.27 16.87 0.73
C GLY A 372 11.93 17.61 0.74
N LEU A 373 11.45 18.05 -0.43
CA LEU A 373 10.12 18.65 -0.56
C LEU A 373 9.01 17.65 -0.19
N VAL A 374 9.11 16.38 -0.60
CA VAL A 374 8.15 15.33 -0.20
C VAL A 374 8.17 15.14 1.31
N VAL A 375 9.34 15.08 1.94
CA VAL A 375 9.47 14.96 3.41
C VAL A 375 8.76 16.12 4.11
N ILE A 376 9.04 17.36 3.71
CA ILE A 376 8.42 18.56 4.31
C ILE A 376 6.91 18.54 4.11
N PHE A 377 6.45 18.27 2.89
CA PHE A 377 5.03 18.28 2.54
C PHE A 377 4.24 17.21 3.32
N MET A 378 4.76 15.98 3.36
CA MET A 378 4.13 14.87 4.08
C MET A 378 4.19 15.06 5.60
N ALA A 379 5.28 15.65 6.14
CA ALA A 379 5.39 15.96 7.56
C ALA A 379 4.37 17.02 7.98
N TRP A 380 4.22 18.09 7.18
CA TRP A 380 3.23 19.14 7.43
C TRP A 380 1.80 18.57 7.38
N MET A 381 1.45 17.78 6.36
CA MET A 381 0.12 17.16 6.30
C MET A 381 -0.15 16.19 7.47
N GLY A 382 0.88 15.46 7.89
CA GLY A 382 0.80 14.59 9.07
C GLY A 382 0.52 15.38 10.35
N TYR A 383 1.24 16.49 10.55
CA TYR A 383 1.03 17.40 11.66
C TYR A 383 -0.39 17.99 11.65
N GLU A 384 -0.85 18.54 10.52
CA GLU A 384 -2.20 19.11 10.38
C GLU A 384 -3.29 18.09 10.71
N THR A 385 -3.15 16.86 10.23
CA THR A 385 -4.11 15.79 10.50
C THR A 385 -4.18 15.47 12.00
N ILE A 386 -3.03 15.38 12.68
CA ILE A 386 -2.97 15.16 14.13
C ILE A 386 -3.56 16.35 14.89
N PHE A 387 -3.22 17.57 14.48
CA PHE A 387 -3.72 18.80 15.09
C PHE A 387 -5.25 18.91 15.00
N GLN A 388 -5.83 18.62 13.83
CA GLN A 388 -7.28 18.58 13.66
C GLN A 388 -7.96 17.49 14.50
N LEU A 389 -7.30 16.35 14.72
CA LEU A 389 -7.84 15.31 15.62
C LEU A 389 -7.91 15.81 17.06
N PHE A 390 -6.94 16.61 17.52
CA PHE A 390 -6.96 17.21 18.86
C PHE A 390 -7.95 18.35 19.02
N GLN A 391 -8.30 19.09 17.95
CA GLN A 391 -9.32 20.14 18.02
C GLN A 391 -10.76 19.60 18.04
N ASN A 392 -10.98 18.41 17.47
CA ASN A 392 -12.29 17.78 17.34
C ASN A 392 -12.56 16.69 18.41
N ALA A 393 -11.62 16.48 19.34
CA ALA A 393 -11.74 15.59 20.48
C ALA A 393 -12.02 16.41 21.74
#